data_AF-A0A969BBI4-F1
#
_entry.id   AF-A0A969BBI4-F1
#
_cell.length_a   1.000
_cell.length_b   1.000
_cell.length_c   1.000
_cell.angle_alpha   90.00
_cell.angle_beta   90.00
_cell.angle_gamma   90.00
#
_symmetry.space_group_name_H-M   'P 1'
#
loop_
_entity.id
_entity.type
_entity.pdbx_description
1 polymer ?
#
loop_
_entity_poly.entity_id
_entity_poly.type
_entity_poly.pdbx_seq_one_letter_code
_entity_poly.pdbx_strand_id
1 'polypeptide(L)'
;MTHKAAVLLIYADPEGYYPPTLYAIDNYANTFEQVTVVCRKFFVPHWPYPDNVKLIYTANLVNRSLHNISTIKKLSQFAKFTLVALKQIIKSKPSLIVAYDDIPLLSILLIPTLFFRKAKYGTIITMLPRFAGYVNFQFSGLLSNFRHRA
;
A
#
# COMPACT_ATOMS: atom_id res chain seq x y z
N MET A 1 6.32 16.53 -16.19
CA MET A 1 4.90 16.23 -15.97
C MET A 1 4.76 15.69 -14.57
N THR A 2 4.15 16.44 -13.65
CA THR A 2 3.87 15.96 -12.29
C THR A 2 2.65 15.06 -12.31
N HIS A 3 2.76 13.88 -11.70
CA HIS A 3 1.62 12.98 -11.55
C HIS A 3 0.80 13.41 -10.32
N LYS A 4 -0.54 13.34 -10.41
CA LYS A 4 -1.44 13.90 -9.37
C LYS A 4 -1.29 13.27 -7.99
N ALA A 5 -1.22 11.95 -7.89
CA ALA A 5 -1.11 11.29 -6.59
C ALA A 5 -0.54 9.87 -6.70
N ALA A 6 0.22 9.48 -5.68
CA ALA A 6 0.66 8.10 -5.46
C ALA A 6 0.14 7.58 -4.12
N VAL A 7 -0.21 6.30 -4.07
CA VAL A 7 -0.50 5.58 -2.82
C VAL A 7 0.52 4.46 -2.65
N LEU A 8 1.32 4.55 -1.59
CA LEU A 8 2.31 3.54 -1.21
C LEU A 8 1.73 2.70 -0.08
N LEU A 9 1.62 1.40 -0.31
CA LEU A 9 1.12 0.44 0.66
C LEU A 9 2.31 -0.35 1.22
N ILE A 10 2.60 -0.12 2.50
CA ILE A 10 3.75 -0.70 3.22
C ILE A 10 3.18 -1.29 4.51
N TYR A 11 3.21 -2.60 4.70
CA TYR A 11 2.51 -3.17 5.86
C TYR A 11 3.28 -2.93 7.17
N ALA A 12 4.61 -2.88 7.08
CA ALA A 12 5.48 -2.50 8.18
C ALA A 12 5.50 -0.97 8.41
N ASP A 13 6.21 -0.54 9.45
CA ASP A 13 6.54 0.88 9.64
C ASP A 13 7.70 1.24 8.69
N PRO A 14 7.57 2.27 7.83
CA PRO A 14 8.60 2.61 6.84
C PRO A 14 9.96 2.94 7.46
N GLU A 15 10.02 3.47 8.69
CA GLU A 15 11.29 3.80 9.34
C GLU A 15 11.98 2.59 9.98
N GLY A 16 11.23 1.53 10.27
CA GLY A 16 11.67 0.48 11.17
C GLY A 16 12.38 -0.72 10.54
N TYR A 17 12.18 -0.95 9.23
CA TYR A 17 12.48 -2.27 8.65
C TYR A 17 13.40 -2.23 7.44
N TYR A 18 13.45 -1.14 6.67
CA TYR A 18 14.19 -1.13 5.41
C TYR A 18 14.57 0.30 4.96
N PRO A 19 15.84 0.73 5.13
CA PRO A 19 16.30 2.06 4.73
C PRO A 19 15.96 2.46 3.27
N PRO A 20 15.96 1.55 2.28
CA PRO A 20 15.55 1.89 0.92
C PRO A 20 14.10 2.38 0.79
N THR A 21 13.23 2.04 1.73
CA THR A 21 11.82 2.46 1.73
C THR A 21 11.68 3.97 1.91
N LEU A 22 12.48 4.58 2.78
CA LEU A 22 12.46 6.03 3.03
C LEU A 22 12.93 6.80 1.80
N TYR A 23 14.07 6.39 1.21
CA TYR A 23 14.56 6.97 -0.04
C TYR A 23 13.57 6.82 -1.20
N ALA A 24 12.87 5.69 -1.27
CA ALA A 24 11.85 5.50 -2.28
C ALA A 24 10.66 6.45 -2.07
N ILE A 25 10.20 6.65 -0.82
CA ILE A 25 9.18 7.64 -0.48
C ILE A 25 9.61 9.05 -0.92
N ASP A 26 10.86 9.44 -0.65
CA ASP A 26 11.39 10.75 -1.06
C ASP A 26 11.44 10.90 -2.59
N ASN A 27 11.84 9.85 -3.31
CA ASN A 27 11.81 9.84 -4.77
C ASN A 27 10.39 9.98 -5.33
N TYR A 28 9.41 9.31 -4.72
CA TYR A 28 8.00 9.49 -5.07
C TYR A 28 7.52 10.90 -4.72
N ALA A 29 7.93 11.47 -3.59
CA ALA A 29 7.58 12.83 -3.20
C ALA A 29 8.07 13.88 -4.21
N ASN A 30 9.23 13.66 -4.84
CA ASN A 30 9.74 14.53 -5.90
C ASN A 30 8.98 14.41 -7.23
N THR A 31 8.24 13.31 -7.44
CA THR A 31 7.58 13.00 -8.73
C THR A 31 6.08 13.29 -8.71
N PHE A 32 5.45 13.19 -7.54
CA PHE A 32 4.00 13.28 -7.36
C PHE A 32 3.61 14.49 -6.52
N GLU A 33 2.48 15.13 -6.87
CA GLU A 33 1.95 16.27 -6.09
C GLU A 33 1.53 15.85 -4.68
N GLN A 34 1.08 14.60 -4.52
CA GLN A 34 0.73 14.02 -3.23
C GLN A 34 1.16 12.56 -3.14
N VAL A 35 1.79 12.19 -2.03
CA VAL A 35 2.13 10.80 -1.72
C VAL A 35 1.42 10.40 -0.44
N THR A 36 0.59 9.36 -0.49
CA THR A 36 -0.04 8.79 0.70
C THR A 36 0.59 7.45 1.03
N VAL A 37 1.14 7.30 2.23
CA VAL A 37 1.71 6.05 2.72
C VAL A 37 0.75 5.42 3.71
N VAL A 38 0.26 4.21 3.42
CA VAL A 38 -0.56 3.44 4.37
C VAL A 38 0.31 2.41 5.04
N CYS A 39 0.42 2.49 6.37
CA CYS A 39 1.33 1.64 7.15
C CYS A 39 0.84 1.33 8.56
N ARG A 40 1.62 0.56 9.31
CA ARG A 40 1.45 0.36 10.76
C ARG A 40 2.52 1.18 11.48
N LYS A 41 2.16 1.70 12.66
CA LYS A 41 3.09 2.45 13.50
C LYS A 41 3.75 1.50 14.49
N PHE A 42 5.05 1.30 14.37
CA PHE A 42 5.89 0.57 15.31
C PHE A 42 6.83 1.49 16.08
N PHE A 43 7.23 2.60 15.46
CA PHE A 43 8.17 3.55 16.01
C PHE A 43 7.53 4.94 16.17
N VAL A 44 8.18 5.78 16.97
CA VAL A 44 7.87 7.21 16.94
C VAL A 44 8.53 7.77 15.67
N PRO A 45 7.81 8.50 14.80
CA PRO A 45 8.36 8.95 13.53
C PRO A 45 9.47 9.98 13.80
N HIS A 46 10.64 9.79 13.21
CA HIS A 46 11.79 10.69 13.32
C HIS A 46 12.27 11.16 11.95
N TRP A 47 11.84 10.50 10.88
CA TRP A 47 12.21 10.89 9.53
C TRP A 47 11.53 12.22 9.14
N PRO A 48 12.28 13.19 8.59
CA PRO A 48 11.73 14.45 8.12
C PRO A 48 11.06 14.26 6.76
N TYR A 49 9.90 13.61 6.74
CA TYR A 49 9.14 13.41 5.51
C TYR A 49 8.81 14.75 4.83
N PRO A 50 8.88 14.83 3.49
CA PRO A 50 8.43 15.99 2.73
C PRO A 50 6.96 16.35 3.01
N ASP A 51 6.60 17.63 2.90
CA ASP A 51 5.26 18.15 3.25
C ASP A 51 4.12 17.53 2.43
N ASN A 52 4.42 17.05 1.22
CA ASN A 52 3.47 16.39 0.35
C ASN A 52 3.29 14.88 0.64
N VAL A 53 4.00 14.34 1.64
CA VAL A 53 3.88 12.96 2.11
C VAL A 53 2.94 12.89 3.31
N LYS A 54 1.92 12.03 3.19
CA LYS A 54 0.96 11.78 4.27
C LYS A 54 1.02 10.34 4.75
N LEU A 55 1.38 10.15 6.01
CA LEU A 55 1.36 8.85 6.68
C LEU A 55 -0.03 8.55 7.24
N ILE A 56 -0.58 7.39 6.89
CA ILE A 56 -1.86 6.88 7.39
C ILE A 56 -1.60 5.59 8.18
N TYR A 57 -1.63 5.72 9.50
CA TYR A 57 -1.42 4.58 10.39
C TYR A 57 -2.70 3.78 10.60
N THR A 58 -2.62 2.49 10.30
CA THR A 58 -3.73 1.52 10.43
C THR A 58 -3.80 0.93 11.84
N ALA A 59 -2.67 0.86 12.54
CA ALA A 59 -2.55 0.43 13.92
C ALA A 59 -1.39 1.15 14.60
N ASN A 60 -1.52 1.39 15.91
CA ASN A 60 -0.44 1.86 16.78
C ASN A 60 0.05 0.70 17.65
N LEU A 61 1.31 0.32 17.45
CA LEU A 61 1.96 -0.83 18.07
C LEU A 61 3.29 -0.44 18.70
N VAL A 62 3.53 0.86 18.87
CA VAL A 62 4.62 1.38 19.69
C VAL A 62 4.53 0.71 21.06
N ASN A 63 5.63 0.10 21.50
CA ASN A 63 5.77 -0.67 22.75
C ASN A 63 5.06 -2.04 22.82
N ARG A 64 4.57 -2.60 21.70
CA ARG A 64 4.04 -3.97 21.68
C ARG A 64 4.99 -4.93 20.98
N SER A 65 5.34 -6.03 21.64
CA SER A 65 6.06 -7.13 20.98
C SER A 65 5.17 -7.74 19.89
N LEU A 66 5.69 -7.77 18.66
CA LEU A 66 5.01 -8.38 17.51
C LEU A 66 4.68 -9.87 17.73
N HIS A 67 5.46 -10.54 18.57
CA HIS A 67 5.32 -11.96 18.89
C HIS A 67 4.07 -12.28 19.72
N ASN A 68 3.57 -11.34 20.53
CA ASN A 68 2.48 -11.60 21.47
C ASN A 68 1.08 -11.25 20.92
N ILE A 69 0.97 -10.95 19.62
CA ILE A 69 -0.30 -10.63 18.99
C ILE A 69 -0.96 -11.92 18.50
N SER A 70 -2.18 -12.20 18.97
CA SER A 70 -2.97 -13.35 18.51
C SER A 70 -3.25 -13.30 17.00
N THR A 71 -3.38 -14.48 16.39
CA THR A 71 -3.65 -14.62 14.94
C THR A 71 -4.90 -13.88 14.51
N ILE A 72 -5.98 -13.94 15.31
CA ILE A 72 -7.24 -13.21 15.04
C ILE A 72 -7.00 -11.70 15.00
N LYS A 73 -6.19 -11.18 15.92
CA LYS A 73 -5.85 -9.75 15.95
C LYS A 73 -4.96 -9.34 14.78
N LYS A 74 -4.05 -10.21 14.33
CA LYS A 74 -3.28 -10.00 13.09
C LYS A 74 -4.20 -9.94 11.87
N LEU A 75 -5.17 -10.84 11.77
CA LEU A 75 -6.15 -10.85 10.69
C LEU A 75 -7.05 -9.61 10.70
N SER A 76 -7.53 -9.19 11.88
CA SER A 76 -8.30 -7.96 12.04
C SER A 76 -7.49 -6.71 11.65
N GLN A 77 -6.22 -6.65 12.02
CA GLN A 77 -5.31 -5.57 11.61
C GLN A 77 -5.08 -5.55 10.11
N PHE A 78 -4.93 -6.71 9.48
CA PHE A 78 -4.85 -6.83 8.03
C PHE A 78 -6.13 -6.35 7.34
N ALA A 79 -7.31 -6.82 7.79
CA ALA A 79 -8.58 -6.37 7.24
C ALA A 79 -8.76 -4.85 7.35
N LYS A 80 -8.39 -4.27 8.49
CA LYS A 80 -8.37 -2.81 8.69
C LYS A 80 -7.41 -2.12 7.72
N PHE A 81 -6.21 -2.66 7.52
CA PHE A 81 -5.25 -2.15 6.56
C PHE A 81 -5.83 -2.13 5.15
N THR A 82 -6.43 -3.24 4.70
CA THR A 82 -7.07 -3.36 3.38
C THR A 82 -8.19 -2.34 3.18
N LEU A 83 -9.05 -2.16 4.19
CA LEU A 83 -10.14 -1.18 4.14
C LEU A 83 -9.62 0.27 4.08
N VAL A 84 -8.57 0.58 4.83
CA VAL A 84 -7.95 1.91 4.82
C VAL A 84 -7.25 2.16 3.48
N ALA A 85 -6.52 1.18 2.95
CA ALA A 85 -5.90 1.25 1.63
C ALA A 85 -6.95 1.52 0.54
N LEU A 86 -8.05 0.76 0.52
CA LEU A 86 -9.18 0.98 -0.39
C LEU A 86 -9.74 2.40 -0.27
N LYS A 87 -9.97 2.87 0.97
CA LYS A 87 -10.46 4.22 1.22
C LYS A 87 -9.52 5.29 0.64
N GLN A 88 -8.21 5.15 0.82
CA GLN A 88 -7.24 6.11 0.28
C GLN A 88 -7.17 6.05 -1.24
N ILE A 89 -7.21 4.86 -1.84
CA ILE A 89 -7.22 4.69 -3.30
C ILE A 89 -8.46 5.35 -3.92
N ILE A 90 -9.65 5.14 -3.35
CA ILE A 90 -10.89 5.76 -3.84
C ILE A 90 -10.85 7.29 -3.66
N LYS A 91 -10.37 7.76 -2.50
CA LYS A 91 -10.37 9.19 -2.17
C LYS A 91 -9.39 9.97 -3.04
N SER A 92 -8.15 9.49 -3.17
CA SER A 92 -7.08 10.20 -3.89
C SER A 92 -7.08 9.95 -5.39
N LYS A 93 -7.72 8.87 -5.86
CA LYS A 93 -7.71 8.43 -7.27
C LYS A 93 -6.27 8.46 -7.84
N PRO A 94 -5.33 7.75 -7.19
CA PRO A 94 -3.92 7.88 -7.50
C PRO A 94 -3.63 7.33 -8.90
N SER A 95 -2.69 7.96 -9.60
CA SER A 95 -2.19 7.44 -10.88
C SER A 95 -1.23 6.26 -10.69
N LEU A 96 -0.65 6.13 -9.50
CA LEU A 96 0.24 5.04 -9.12
C LEU A 96 -0.15 4.44 -7.77
N ILE A 97 -0.23 3.12 -7.70
CA ILE A 97 -0.32 2.37 -6.45
C ILE A 97 0.89 1.45 -6.36
N VAL A 98 1.63 1.53 -5.26
CA VAL A 98 2.81 0.68 -5.01
C VAL A 98 2.53 -0.25 -3.85
N ALA A 99 2.73 -1.55 -4.03
CA ALA A 99 2.76 -2.53 -2.95
C ALA A 99 4.20 -2.97 -2.71
N TYR A 100 4.74 -2.66 -1.53
CA TYR A 100 6.14 -2.92 -1.18
C TYR A 100 6.42 -4.33 -0.65
N ASP A 101 5.40 -5.03 -0.18
CA ASP A 101 5.54 -6.38 0.37
C ASP A 101 4.41 -7.30 -0.14
N ASP A 102 4.51 -8.58 0.20
CA ASP A 102 3.50 -9.60 -0.09
C ASP A 102 2.13 -9.28 0.55
N ILE A 103 2.14 -8.68 1.75
CA ILE A 103 0.90 -8.37 2.50
C ILE A 103 0.11 -7.22 1.84
N PRO A 104 0.72 -6.06 1.52
CA PRO A 104 0.07 -5.04 0.71
C PRO A 104 -0.39 -5.54 -0.66
N LEU A 105 0.39 -6.41 -1.31
CA LEU A 105 -0.01 -7.02 -2.58
C LEU A 105 -1.28 -7.86 -2.41
N LEU A 106 -1.34 -8.73 -1.39
CA LEU A 106 -2.54 -9.49 -1.07
C LEU A 106 -3.75 -8.56 -0.82
N SER A 107 -3.55 -7.45 -0.11
CA SER A 107 -4.60 -6.43 0.09
C SER A 107 -5.13 -5.90 -1.25
N ILE A 108 -4.27 -5.53 -2.19
CA ILE A 108 -4.69 -5.06 -3.52
C ILE A 108 -5.48 -6.15 -4.27
N LEU A 109 -5.01 -7.40 -4.25
CA LEU A 109 -5.67 -8.52 -4.93
C LEU A 109 -7.05 -8.82 -4.36
N LEU A 110 -7.25 -8.61 -3.05
CA LEU A 110 -8.54 -8.85 -2.39
C LEU A 110 -9.57 -7.74 -2.63
N ILE A 111 -9.15 -6.51 -2.89
CA ILE A 111 -10.08 -5.38 -3.03
C ILE A 111 -11.13 -5.60 -4.15
N PRO A 112 -10.78 -5.98 -5.39
CA PRO A 112 -11.76 -6.23 -6.45
C PRO A 112 -12.74 -7.35 -6.08
N THR A 113 -12.21 -8.42 -5.48
CA THR A 113 -12.96 -9.63 -5.14
C THR A 113 -13.96 -9.39 -4.01
N LEU A 114 -13.56 -8.65 -2.98
CA LEU A 114 -14.40 -8.43 -1.79
C LEU A 114 -15.43 -7.30 -1.98
N PHE A 115 -15.16 -6.32 -2.83
CA PHE A 115 -15.99 -5.13 -2.93
C PHE A 115 -16.79 -5.03 -4.23
N PHE A 116 -16.74 -6.05 -5.10
CA PHE A 116 -17.42 -6.12 -6.40
C PHE A 116 -17.30 -4.84 -7.24
N ARG A 117 -16.26 -4.04 -6.97
CA ARG A 117 -16.04 -2.75 -7.61
C ARG A 117 -15.08 -2.99 -8.75
N LYS A 118 -15.46 -2.53 -9.95
CA LYS A 118 -14.51 -2.21 -11.02
C LYS A 118 -13.67 -1.02 -10.57
N ALA A 119 -12.74 -1.27 -9.66
CA ALA A 119 -11.73 -0.30 -9.35
C ALA A 119 -10.84 -0.19 -10.59
N LYS A 120 -11.03 0.90 -11.35
CA LYS A 120 -10.07 1.31 -12.38
C LYS A 120 -8.87 1.85 -11.63
N TYR A 121 -7.91 0.99 -11.35
CA TYR A 121 -6.61 1.40 -10.85
C TYR A 121 -5.81 2.04 -11.98
N GLY A 122 -4.90 2.95 -11.64
CA GLY A 122 -3.81 3.31 -12.53
C GLY A 122 -2.81 2.16 -12.64
N THR A 123 -1.52 2.49 -12.73
CA THR A 123 -0.45 1.49 -12.72
C THR A 123 -0.33 0.91 -11.30
N ILE A 124 -0.33 -0.42 -11.18
CA ILE A 124 0.04 -1.11 -9.94
C ILE A 124 1.46 -1.64 -10.13
N ILE A 125 2.38 -1.18 -9.29
CA ILE A 125 3.75 -1.69 -9.24
C ILE A 125 3.91 -2.51 -7.97
N THR A 126 4.43 -3.73 -8.13
CA THR A 126 4.84 -4.55 -7.00
C THR A 126 6.36 -4.53 -6.90
N MET A 127 6.88 -4.31 -5.70
CA MET A 127 8.27 -4.58 -5.38
C MET A 127 8.29 -5.86 -4.55
N LEU A 128 8.72 -6.98 -5.13
CA LEU A 128 8.91 -8.22 -4.40
C LEU A 128 10.41 -8.36 -4.09
N PRO A 129 10.85 -8.28 -2.81
CA PRO A 129 12.28 -8.33 -2.48
C PRO A 129 12.96 -9.66 -2.87
N ARG A 130 12.18 -10.72 -3.17
CA ARG A 130 12.71 -12.03 -3.61
C ARG A 130 12.87 -12.19 -5.12
N PHE A 131 12.36 -11.25 -5.91
CA PHE A 131 12.53 -11.25 -7.36
C PHE A 131 12.98 -9.85 -7.76
N ALA A 132 14.26 -9.72 -8.12
CA ALA A 132 14.86 -8.47 -8.60
C ALA A 132 14.31 -8.06 -9.99
N GLY A 133 12.99 -7.90 -10.10
CA GLY A 133 12.27 -7.54 -11.31
C GLY A 133 10.96 -6.85 -10.96
N TYR A 134 10.74 -5.67 -11.52
CA TYR A 134 9.47 -4.96 -11.45
C TYR A 134 8.42 -5.74 -12.25
N VAL A 135 7.34 -6.16 -11.60
CA VAL A 135 6.18 -6.69 -12.33
C VAL A 135 5.14 -5.58 -12.46
N ASN A 136 5.03 -5.00 -13.65
CA ASN A 136 3.95 -4.09 -13.97
C ASN A 136 2.66 -4.88 -14.19
N PHE A 137 1.71 -4.80 -13.25
CA PHE A 137 0.38 -5.37 -13.43
C PHE A 137 -0.57 -4.28 -13.92
N GLN A 138 -0.79 -4.21 -15.23
CA GLN A 138 -1.92 -3.45 -15.78
C GLN A 138 -3.18 -4.32 -15.71
N PHE A 139 -4.08 -4.00 -14.76
CA PHE A 139 -5.34 -4.71 -14.56
C PHE A 139 -6.40 -4.46 -15.65
N SER A 140 -6.03 -3.96 -16.83
CA SER A 140 -6.95 -3.67 -17.93
C SER A 140 -7.61 -4.91 -18.55
N GLY A 141 -7.09 -6.13 -18.29
CA GLY A 141 -7.56 -7.37 -18.93
C GLY A 141 -8.03 -8.52 -18.02
N LEU A 142 -7.81 -8.48 -16.70
CA LEU A 142 -8.00 -9.70 -15.88
C LEU A 142 -9.47 -10.05 -15.59
N LEU A 143 -10.41 -9.13 -15.81
CA LEU A 143 -11.84 -9.33 -15.51
C LEU A 143 -12.73 -9.52 -16.75
N SER A 144 -12.18 -9.52 -17.98
CA SER A 144 -12.98 -9.91 -19.16
C SER A 144 -13.27 -11.42 -19.18
N ASN A 145 -12.40 -12.24 -18.57
CA ASN A 145 -12.51 -13.70 -18.61
C ASN A 145 -13.43 -14.30 -17.55
N PHE A 146 -13.85 -13.54 -16.54
CA PHE A 146 -14.84 -14.02 -15.55
C PHE A 146 -16.30 -13.88 -16.02
N ARG A 147 -16.53 -13.34 -17.21
CA ARG A 147 -17.87 -13.13 -17.76
C ARG A 147 -18.41 -14.30 -18.61
N HIS A 148 -17.64 -15.37 -18.79
CA HIS A 148 -18.05 -16.57 -19.53
C HIS A 148 -18.29 -17.81 -18.66
N ARG A 149 -18.31 -17.67 -17.32
CA ARG A 149 -18.54 -18.80 -16.39
C ARG A 149 -19.54 -18.48 -15.28
N ALA A 150 -20.52 -17.63 -15.53
CA ALA A 150 -21.70 -17.45 -14.68
C ALA A 150 -22.95 -17.55 -15.54
#